data_AF-A0A8D8EUI5-F1
#
_entry.id   AF-A0A8D8EUI5-F1
#
_cell.length_a   1.000
_cell.length_b   1.000
_cell.length_c   1.000
_cell.angle_alpha   90.00
_cell.angle_beta   90.00
_cell.angle_gamma   90.00
#
_symmetry.space_group_name_H-M   'P 1'
#
loop_
_entity.id
_entity.type
_entity.pdbx_description
1 polymer ?
#
loop_
_entity_poly.entity_id
_entity_poly.type
_entity_poly.pdbx_seq_one_letter_code
_entity_poly.pdbx_strand_id
1 'polypeptide(L)'
;IKMATSASSQLSKVVKQQYMELPQGDQVQAMYIWIDGTGEGLRCKTRTLDSEPKSIEDLPEWNFDGSSTYQAEGSNSDMYLIPAAMFRDPFRKDPNKLVLCEVVKYNRKTAETNHRHTCKKIMEMVGHQSPWFGMEQEYTILGTDGHPFGWPSNGFPGPQGPYYCGVGADKAYGRDIVEAHYRACLYAGVMICGTNAEVMPAQWEFQVGPCEGIDMGDHLWVARFILHRVCEDFGVVASFDPKPIPGNWNGAGCHTNFSTKEMREDGGLKCIEECIEKLGKRHNYHIRTYDPKGGLDNARRLTGHHET
;
A
#
# COMPACT_ATOMS: atom_id res chain seq x y z
N ILE A 1 -21.92 -1.77 -22.96
CA ILE A 1 -21.16 -0.55 -22.57
C ILE A 1 -19.73 -0.99 -22.33
N LYS A 2 -18.74 -0.40 -23.01
CA LYS A 2 -17.34 -0.80 -22.87
C LYS A 2 -16.82 -0.22 -21.55
N MET A 3 -16.46 -1.06 -20.59
CA MET A 3 -15.84 -0.58 -19.35
C MET A 3 -14.51 0.13 -19.68
N ALA A 4 -14.22 1.22 -18.98
CA ALA A 4 -13.01 2.01 -19.17
C ALA A 4 -11.79 1.28 -18.55
N THR A 5 -11.29 0.27 -19.24
CA THR A 5 -10.07 -0.46 -18.88
C THR A 5 -8.89 -0.01 -19.73
N SER A 6 -7.67 -0.12 -19.20
CA SER A 6 -6.45 0.28 -19.90
C SER A 6 -6.24 -0.47 -21.23
N ALA A 7 -5.56 0.14 -22.20
CA ALA A 7 -5.22 -0.52 -23.45
C ALA A 7 -4.37 -1.78 -23.23
N SER A 8 -3.42 -1.76 -22.28
CA SER A 8 -2.53 -2.88 -21.95
C SER A 8 -3.27 -4.09 -21.38
N SER A 9 -4.46 -3.91 -20.78
CA SER A 9 -5.30 -5.01 -20.34
C SER A 9 -5.85 -5.86 -21.49
N GLN A 10 -5.92 -5.28 -22.69
CA GLN A 10 -6.41 -5.94 -23.90
C GLN A 10 -5.32 -6.73 -24.64
N LEU A 11 -4.05 -6.60 -24.23
CA LEU A 11 -2.98 -7.45 -24.73
C LEU A 11 -3.22 -8.91 -24.32
N SER A 12 -2.84 -9.85 -25.19
CA SER A 12 -3.02 -11.27 -24.90
C SER A 12 -2.22 -11.70 -23.68
N LYS A 13 -2.94 -11.97 -22.57
CA LYS A 13 -2.33 -12.49 -21.34
C LYS A 13 -1.79 -13.91 -21.50
N VAL A 14 -2.34 -14.68 -22.44
CA VAL A 14 -1.83 -16.00 -22.82
C VAL A 14 -0.42 -15.89 -23.41
N VAL A 15 -0.18 -14.90 -24.27
CA VAL A 15 1.16 -14.68 -24.84
C VAL A 15 2.16 -14.33 -23.74
N LYS A 16 1.83 -13.42 -22.81
CA LYS A 16 2.67 -13.13 -21.63
C LYS A 16 2.97 -14.42 -20.84
N GLN A 17 1.94 -15.22 -20.56
CA GLN A 17 2.06 -16.44 -19.76
C GLN A 17 3.02 -17.46 -20.38
N GLN A 18 3.00 -17.65 -21.71
CA GLN A 18 3.92 -18.55 -22.42
C GLN A 18 5.40 -18.21 -22.15
N TYR A 19 5.75 -16.92 -22.06
CA TYR A 19 7.11 -16.50 -21.74
C TYR A 19 7.42 -16.61 -20.25
N MET A 20 6.43 -16.36 -19.37
CA MET A 20 6.60 -16.48 -17.92
C MET A 20 6.75 -17.95 -17.44
N GLU A 21 6.41 -18.92 -18.28
CA GLU A 21 6.56 -20.36 -18.01
C GLU A 21 7.92 -20.92 -18.45
N LEU A 22 8.74 -20.13 -19.16
CA LEU A 22 10.08 -20.55 -19.50
C LEU A 22 10.91 -20.77 -18.22
N PRO A 23 11.68 -21.88 -18.13
CA PRO A 23 12.65 -22.05 -17.06
C PRO A 23 13.65 -20.89 -17.09
N GLN A 24 13.71 -20.09 -16.02
CA GLN A 24 14.54 -18.87 -16.00
C GLN A 24 16.05 -19.12 -15.83
N GLY A 25 16.45 -20.35 -15.49
CA GLY A 25 17.82 -20.70 -15.13
C GLY A 25 18.21 -20.27 -13.72
N ASP A 26 19.50 -20.07 -13.49
CA ASP A 26 20.06 -19.81 -12.14
C ASP A 26 20.02 -18.32 -11.73
N GLN A 27 19.88 -17.42 -12.71
CA GLN A 27 19.82 -15.99 -12.45
C GLN A 27 18.49 -15.58 -11.80
N VAL A 28 18.53 -14.52 -11.00
CA VAL A 28 17.39 -14.07 -10.19
C VAL A 28 17.06 -12.62 -10.48
N GLN A 29 15.76 -12.31 -10.57
CA GLN A 29 15.28 -10.93 -10.72
C GLN A 29 14.96 -10.34 -9.35
N ALA A 30 15.54 -9.17 -9.05
CA ALA A 30 15.21 -8.38 -7.87
C ALA A 30 14.58 -7.05 -8.30
N MET A 31 13.30 -6.86 -7.95
CA MET A 31 12.57 -5.63 -8.20
C MET A 31 12.66 -4.71 -6.98
N TYR A 32 13.38 -3.61 -7.13
CA TYR A 32 13.54 -2.59 -6.10
C TYR A 32 12.37 -1.62 -6.17
N ILE A 33 11.76 -1.33 -5.02
CA ILE A 33 10.54 -0.55 -4.83
C ILE A 33 10.86 0.62 -3.89
N TRP A 34 10.42 1.83 -4.23
CA TRP A 34 10.60 3.01 -3.37
C TRP A 34 9.45 4.00 -3.50
N ILE A 35 9.34 4.90 -2.53
CA ILE A 35 8.38 6.01 -2.51
C ILE A 35 8.99 7.22 -3.23
N ASP A 36 8.24 7.85 -4.13
CA ASP A 36 8.69 9.03 -4.88
C ASP A 36 8.54 10.34 -4.09
N GLY A 37 8.79 11.47 -4.76
CA GLY A 37 8.80 12.79 -4.14
C GLY A 37 7.42 13.31 -3.74
N THR A 38 6.32 12.67 -4.15
CA THR A 38 4.99 13.04 -3.65
C THR A 38 4.73 12.49 -2.24
N GLY A 39 5.47 11.45 -1.84
CA GLY A 39 5.22 10.71 -0.60
C GLY A 39 4.06 9.71 -0.71
N GLU A 40 3.44 9.61 -1.90
CA GLU A 40 2.28 8.75 -2.18
C GLU A 40 2.62 7.72 -3.26
N GLY A 41 3.33 8.15 -4.31
CA GLY A 41 3.63 7.33 -5.48
C GLY A 41 4.70 6.28 -5.19
N LEU A 42 4.47 5.06 -5.68
CA LEU A 42 5.47 3.99 -5.68
C LEU A 42 6.15 3.89 -7.04
N ARG A 43 7.46 3.67 -7.02
CA ARG A 43 8.29 3.45 -8.21
C ARG A 43 9.01 2.12 -8.07
N CYS A 44 9.37 1.51 -9.20
CA CYS A 44 10.16 0.30 -9.18
C CYS A 44 11.05 0.14 -10.41
N LYS A 45 12.09 -0.68 -10.27
CA LYS A 45 12.88 -1.20 -11.39
C LYS A 45 13.55 -2.52 -11.02
N THR A 46 14.01 -3.27 -12.01
CA THR A 46 14.53 -4.64 -11.80
C THR A 46 15.98 -4.77 -12.23
N ARG A 47 16.80 -5.44 -11.41
CA ARG A 47 18.13 -5.95 -11.80
C ARG A 47 18.18 -7.46 -11.75
N THR A 48 19.14 -8.02 -12.47
CA THR A 48 19.53 -9.43 -12.36
C THR A 48 20.58 -9.58 -11.27
N LEU A 49 20.46 -10.66 -10.49
CA LEU A 49 21.44 -11.17 -9.53
C LEU A 49 21.91 -12.56 -10.01
N ASP A 50 23.15 -12.90 -9.69
CA ASP A 50 23.75 -14.17 -10.12
C ASP A 50 23.23 -15.39 -9.34
N SER A 51 22.63 -15.15 -8.17
CA SER A 51 22.02 -16.18 -7.32
C SER A 51 20.90 -15.60 -6.46
N GLU A 52 20.07 -16.48 -5.89
CA GLU A 52 19.00 -16.07 -4.98
C GLU A 52 19.58 -15.50 -3.66
N PRO A 53 19.27 -14.24 -3.30
CA PRO A 53 19.70 -13.66 -2.03
C PRO A 53 19.00 -14.36 -0.87
N LYS A 54 19.75 -14.65 0.21
CA LYS A 54 19.25 -15.33 1.41
C LYS A 54 18.90 -14.36 2.51
N SER A 55 19.52 -13.18 2.53
CA SER A 55 19.17 -12.09 3.43
C SER A 55 19.19 -10.73 2.74
N ILE A 56 18.83 -9.67 3.47
CA ILE A 56 18.83 -8.30 2.96
C ILE A 56 20.25 -7.83 2.65
N GLU A 57 21.24 -8.31 3.40
CA GLU A 57 22.66 -7.97 3.25
C GLU A 57 23.26 -8.49 1.94
N ASP A 58 22.66 -9.51 1.33
CA ASP A 58 23.04 -10.03 0.01
C ASP A 58 22.58 -9.11 -1.13
N LEU A 59 21.67 -8.17 -0.86
CA LEU A 59 21.13 -7.25 -1.85
C LEU A 59 22.04 -6.01 -1.99
N PRO A 60 22.57 -5.72 -3.18
CA PRO A 60 23.41 -4.54 -3.38
C PRO A 60 22.59 -3.25 -3.27
N GLU A 61 23.23 -2.17 -2.79
CA GLU A 61 22.73 -0.82 -3.01
C GLU A 61 22.53 -0.56 -4.51
N TRP A 62 21.61 0.35 -4.82
CA TRP A 62 21.40 0.80 -6.18
C TRP A 62 21.14 2.31 -6.20
N ASN A 63 20.92 2.87 -7.38
CA ASN A 63 20.68 4.29 -7.57
C ASN A 63 19.59 4.51 -8.61
N PHE A 64 19.03 5.70 -8.69
CA PHE A 64 18.09 6.12 -9.74
C PHE A 64 18.20 7.64 -9.95
N ASP A 65 17.60 8.11 -11.05
CA ASP A 65 17.50 9.53 -11.36
C ASP A 65 16.33 10.17 -10.61
N GLY A 66 16.64 10.92 -9.54
CA GLY A 66 15.69 11.62 -8.69
C GLY A 66 15.00 12.82 -9.36
N SER A 67 15.53 13.32 -10.49
CA SER A 67 14.88 14.39 -11.25
C SER A 67 13.60 13.92 -11.94
N SER A 68 13.52 12.62 -12.23
CA SER A 68 12.37 11.94 -12.84
C SER A 68 11.31 11.47 -11.82
N THR A 69 11.50 11.81 -10.54
CA THR A 69 10.65 11.33 -9.42
C THR A 69 10.26 12.42 -8.44
N TYR A 70 10.45 13.71 -8.78
CA TYR A 70 10.17 14.86 -7.92
C TYR A 70 11.06 14.93 -6.65
N GLN A 71 12.27 14.38 -6.69
CA GLN A 71 13.13 14.26 -5.49
C GLN A 71 14.49 14.98 -5.62
N ALA A 72 14.92 15.34 -6.83
CA ALA A 72 16.18 16.05 -7.04
C ALA A 72 16.10 17.02 -8.23
N GLU A 73 17.01 17.99 -8.25
CA GLU A 73 17.20 18.91 -9.38
C GLU A 73 18.23 18.33 -10.37
N GLY A 74 18.10 18.68 -11.66
CA GLY A 74 18.82 18.00 -12.75
C GLY A 74 20.35 18.12 -12.74
N SER A 75 20.95 19.07 -12.02
CA SER A 75 22.41 19.21 -11.95
C SER A 75 23.09 18.21 -11.01
N ASN A 76 22.32 17.58 -10.11
CA ASN A 76 22.78 16.53 -9.20
C ASN A 76 21.60 15.63 -8.81
N SER A 77 21.22 14.75 -9.74
CA SER A 77 19.98 14.01 -9.66
C SER A 77 20.11 12.58 -9.11
N ASP A 78 21.33 12.05 -8.97
CA ASP A 78 21.53 10.70 -8.46
C ASP A 78 21.05 10.57 -7.00
N MET A 79 20.18 9.61 -6.79
CA MET A 79 19.71 9.17 -5.47
C MET A 79 19.98 7.69 -5.30
N TYR A 80 20.14 7.24 -4.05
CA TYR A 80 20.48 5.87 -3.72
C TYR A 80 19.33 5.13 -3.05
N LEU A 81 19.23 3.84 -3.38
CA LEU A 81 18.29 2.87 -2.83
C LEU A 81 19.04 1.96 -1.88
N ILE A 82 18.62 1.97 -0.61
CA ILE A 82 19.16 1.10 0.44
C ILE A 82 18.11 0.01 0.72
N PRO A 83 18.39 -1.27 0.41
CA PRO A 83 17.47 -2.38 0.73
C PRO A 83 17.03 -2.36 2.19
N ALA A 84 15.73 -2.47 2.42
CA ALA A 84 15.12 -2.28 3.74
C ALA A 84 14.27 -3.47 4.19
N ALA A 85 13.51 -4.06 3.25
CA ALA A 85 12.75 -5.30 3.46
C ALA A 85 12.70 -6.11 2.16
N MET A 86 12.69 -7.44 2.25
CA MET A 86 12.70 -8.35 1.11
C MET A 86 11.52 -9.31 1.19
N PHE A 87 10.82 -9.48 0.07
CA PHE A 87 9.66 -10.36 -0.08
C PHE A 87 9.81 -11.24 -1.32
N ARG A 88 9.07 -12.34 -1.37
CA ARG A 88 8.97 -13.15 -2.60
C ARG A 88 8.18 -12.38 -3.65
N ASP A 89 8.55 -12.49 -4.92
CA ASP A 89 7.84 -11.81 -6.00
C ASP A 89 6.63 -12.66 -6.47
N PRO A 90 5.37 -12.24 -6.22
CA PRO A 90 4.19 -13.01 -6.65
C PRO A 90 3.93 -12.91 -8.16
N PHE A 91 4.57 -11.97 -8.87
CA PHE A 91 4.40 -11.76 -10.31
C PHE A 91 5.39 -12.57 -11.14
N ARG A 92 6.57 -12.85 -10.58
CA ARG A 92 7.66 -13.61 -11.21
C ARG A 92 7.95 -14.95 -10.54
N LYS A 93 7.33 -15.22 -9.38
CA LYS A 93 7.54 -16.41 -8.54
C LYS A 93 8.98 -16.53 -8.04
N ASP A 94 9.21 -17.53 -7.21
CA ASP A 94 10.56 -17.85 -6.73
C ASP A 94 11.43 -18.31 -7.92
N PRO A 95 12.73 -17.99 -7.91
CA PRO A 95 13.51 -17.38 -6.83
C PRO A 95 13.46 -15.83 -6.74
N ASN A 96 12.62 -15.16 -7.53
CA ASN A 96 12.64 -13.71 -7.69
C ASN A 96 12.11 -12.94 -6.46
N LYS A 97 12.57 -11.70 -6.29
CA LYS A 97 12.36 -10.90 -5.07
C LYS A 97 11.74 -9.54 -5.35
N LEU A 98 10.87 -9.09 -4.45
CA LEU A 98 10.54 -7.68 -4.25
C LEU A 98 11.43 -7.13 -3.12
N VAL A 99 11.96 -5.93 -3.31
CA VAL A 99 12.86 -5.28 -2.36
C VAL A 99 12.35 -3.87 -2.09
N LEU A 100 11.77 -3.63 -0.91
CA LEU A 100 11.44 -2.28 -0.47
C LEU A 100 12.73 -1.57 -0.05
N CYS A 101 12.89 -0.31 -0.45
CA CYS A 101 14.10 0.46 -0.21
C CYS A 101 13.83 1.78 0.52
N GLU A 102 14.78 2.18 1.37
CA GLU A 102 14.94 3.56 1.77
C GLU A 102 15.62 4.38 0.66
N VAL A 103 15.27 5.66 0.59
CA VAL A 103 15.87 6.60 -0.36
C VAL A 103 16.79 7.57 0.37
N VAL A 104 18.02 7.70 -0.11
CA VAL A 104 18.99 8.71 0.35
C VAL A 104 19.53 9.51 -0.83
N LYS A 105 19.87 10.77 -0.59
CA LYS A 105 20.39 11.71 -1.58
C LYS A 105 21.86 11.41 -1.92
N TYR A 106 22.38 12.12 -2.93
CA TYR A 106 23.80 12.07 -3.32
C TYR A 106 24.79 12.21 -2.14
N ASN A 107 24.44 13.03 -1.14
CA ASN A 107 25.24 13.30 0.06
C ASN A 107 24.95 12.34 1.23
N ARG A 108 24.25 11.22 0.97
CA ARG A 108 23.84 10.19 1.93
C ARG A 108 22.88 10.67 3.03
N LYS A 109 22.32 11.88 2.93
CA LYS A 109 21.21 12.31 3.78
C LYS A 109 19.90 11.66 3.31
N THR A 110 18.96 11.48 4.22
CA THR A 110 17.62 10.97 3.92
C THR A 110 16.88 11.88 2.95
N ALA A 111 16.14 11.31 2.00
CA ALA A 111 15.19 12.06 1.18
C ALA A 111 14.04 12.59 2.05
N GLU A 112 13.38 13.65 1.58
CA GLU A 112 12.25 14.31 2.26
C GLU A 112 11.11 13.33 2.58
N THR A 113 10.82 12.42 1.65
CA THR A 113 9.76 11.41 1.76
C THR A 113 10.23 10.11 2.41
N ASN A 114 11.50 10.02 2.84
CA ASN A 114 11.99 8.87 3.62
C ASN A 114 11.61 9.03 5.10
N HIS A 115 10.33 8.80 5.40
CA HIS A 115 9.82 8.79 6.77
C HIS A 115 10.21 7.53 7.55
N ARG A 116 10.57 6.45 6.83
CA ARG A 116 10.99 5.17 7.43
C ARG A 116 12.21 5.34 8.32
N HIS A 117 13.21 6.11 7.87
CA HIS A 117 14.47 6.28 8.61
C HIS A 117 14.27 6.77 10.05
N THR A 118 13.43 7.79 10.24
CA THR A 118 13.12 8.33 11.58
C THR A 118 12.19 7.40 12.35
N CYS A 119 11.20 6.80 11.68
CA CYS A 119 10.29 5.83 12.30
C CYS A 119 11.05 4.64 12.89
N LYS A 120 12.00 4.06 12.14
CA LYS A 120 12.83 2.94 12.59
C LYS A 120 13.54 3.25 13.92
N LYS A 121 14.17 4.43 14.03
CA LYS A 121 14.84 4.87 15.27
C LYS A 121 13.87 4.95 16.45
N ILE A 122 12.66 5.48 16.24
CA ILE A 122 11.65 5.56 17.30
C ILE A 122 11.20 4.17 17.73
N MET A 123 10.96 3.25 16.78
CA MET A 123 10.57 1.87 17.09
C MET A 123 11.67 1.11 17.84
N GLU A 124 12.94 1.33 17.50
CA GLU A 124 14.08 0.78 18.24
C GLU A 124 14.12 1.29 19.70
N MET A 125 13.85 2.58 19.93
CA MET A 125 13.82 3.15 21.29
C MET A 125 12.76 2.52 22.19
N VAL A 126 11.61 2.15 21.61
CA VAL A 126 10.48 1.57 22.36
C VAL A 126 10.34 0.05 22.15
N GLY A 127 11.34 -0.61 21.57
CA GLY A 127 11.28 -2.04 21.23
C GLY A 127 10.97 -2.95 22.42
N HIS A 128 11.39 -2.56 23.63
CA HIS A 128 11.08 -3.28 24.87
C HIS A 128 9.58 -3.33 25.21
N GLN A 129 8.76 -2.45 24.60
CA GLN A 129 7.30 -2.44 24.77
C GLN A 129 6.58 -3.30 23.72
N SER A 130 7.28 -3.88 22.75
CA SER A 130 6.74 -4.67 21.63
C SER A 130 5.46 -4.05 21.02
N PRO A 131 5.57 -2.84 20.44
CA PRO A 131 4.43 -2.14 19.85
C PRO A 131 3.92 -2.90 18.62
N TRP A 132 2.67 -3.33 18.65
CA TRP A 132 2.00 -3.98 17.53
C TRP A 132 1.01 -3.04 16.88
N PHE A 133 0.95 -3.11 15.56
CA PHE A 133 0.05 -2.34 14.73
C PHE A 133 -0.74 -3.28 13.80
N GLY A 134 -1.97 -2.89 13.50
CA GLY A 134 -2.75 -3.46 12.40
C GLY A 134 -3.43 -2.33 11.62
N MET A 135 -3.32 -2.32 10.30
CA MET A 135 -3.87 -1.25 9.47
C MET A 135 -4.90 -1.79 8.49
N GLU A 136 -6.05 -1.12 8.43
CA GLU A 136 -7.19 -1.41 7.58
C GLU A 136 -7.11 -0.49 6.35
N GLN A 137 -6.58 -0.97 5.23
CA GLN A 137 -6.44 -0.15 4.03
C GLN A 137 -7.70 -0.22 3.18
N GLU A 138 -8.49 0.84 3.22
CA GLU A 138 -9.60 1.02 2.28
C GLU A 138 -9.10 1.63 0.96
N TYR A 139 -9.74 1.27 -0.14
CA TYR A 139 -9.43 1.81 -1.47
C TYR A 139 -10.64 1.68 -2.39
N THR A 140 -10.66 2.49 -3.45
CA THR A 140 -11.69 2.40 -4.49
C THR A 140 -11.07 1.99 -5.82
N ILE A 141 -11.70 1.03 -6.51
CA ILE A 141 -11.31 0.61 -7.85
C ILE A 141 -11.96 1.56 -8.86
N LEU A 142 -11.15 2.17 -9.71
CA LEU A 142 -11.57 3.09 -10.76
C LEU A 142 -11.25 2.51 -12.15
N GLY A 143 -12.07 2.86 -13.13
CA GLY A 143 -11.69 2.78 -14.54
C GLY A 143 -10.59 3.80 -14.89
N THR A 144 -10.03 3.68 -16.08
CA THR A 144 -9.02 4.62 -16.59
C THR A 144 -9.59 6.00 -16.92
N ASP A 145 -10.91 6.14 -16.96
CA ASP A 145 -11.62 7.42 -17.06
C ASP A 145 -11.78 8.13 -15.71
N GLY A 146 -11.31 7.52 -14.61
CA GLY A 146 -11.44 8.05 -13.26
C GLY A 146 -12.80 7.78 -12.60
N HIS A 147 -13.72 7.09 -13.29
CA HIS A 147 -15.02 6.73 -12.75
C HIS A 147 -14.95 5.40 -11.98
N PRO A 148 -15.70 5.19 -10.88
CA PRO A 148 -15.63 3.93 -10.15
C PRO A 148 -16.00 2.71 -11.01
N PHE A 149 -15.24 1.64 -10.87
CA PHE A 149 -15.35 0.46 -11.71
C PHE A 149 -16.72 -0.22 -11.54
N GLY A 150 -17.38 -0.56 -12.65
CA GLY A 150 -18.69 -1.19 -12.65
C GLY A 150 -19.87 -0.24 -12.42
N TRP A 151 -19.63 1.05 -12.15
CA TRP A 151 -20.71 2.04 -12.09
C TRP A 151 -21.31 2.31 -13.49
N PRO A 152 -22.58 2.76 -13.57
CA PRO A 152 -23.15 3.21 -14.83
C PRO A 152 -22.34 4.37 -15.43
N SER A 153 -22.09 4.32 -16.73
CA SER A 153 -21.39 5.40 -17.44
C SER A 153 -22.12 6.74 -17.25
N ASN A 154 -21.40 7.76 -16.80
CA ASN A 154 -21.95 9.08 -16.47
C ASN A 154 -23.12 9.05 -15.47
N GLY A 155 -23.16 8.05 -14.60
CA GLY A 155 -24.24 7.85 -13.64
C GLY A 155 -23.79 7.21 -12.34
N PHE A 156 -24.77 6.94 -11.49
CA PHE A 156 -24.61 6.38 -10.15
C PHE A 156 -25.35 5.04 -10.06
N PRO A 157 -24.84 4.06 -9.30
CA PRO A 157 -25.60 2.87 -8.95
C PRO A 157 -26.71 3.23 -7.95
N GLY A 158 -27.44 2.21 -7.47
CA GLY A 158 -28.40 2.41 -6.39
C GLY A 158 -27.74 2.94 -5.10
N PRO A 159 -28.52 3.48 -4.14
CA PRO A 159 -27.99 3.98 -2.88
C PRO A 159 -27.17 2.94 -2.10
N GLN A 160 -26.25 3.40 -1.24
CA GLN A 160 -25.48 2.55 -0.34
C GLN A 160 -26.39 1.72 0.58
N GLY A 161 -25.90 0.54 0.98
CA GLY A 161 -26.65 -0.43 1.78
C GLY A 161 -26.36 -1.88 1.40
N PRO A 162 -26.60 -2.31 0.14
CA PRO A 162 -26.45 -3.71 -0.25
C PRO A 162 -25.00 -4.13 -0.58
N TYR A 163 -24.06 -3.20 -0.59
CA TYR A 163 -22.69 -3.43 -1.10
C TYR A 163 -21.72 -3.95 -0.04
N TYR A 164 -21.81 -3.45 1.20
CA TYR A 164 -20.94 -3.87 2.30
C TYR A 164 -21.05 -5.38 2.53
N CYS A 165 -19.92 -6.08 2.49
CA CYS A 165 -19.86 -7.55 2.52
C CYS A 165 -20.80 -8.26 1.51
N GLY A 166 -21.17 -7.58 0.42
CA GLY A 166 -22.14 -8.06 -0.55
C GLY A 166 -21.62 -9.21 -1.41
N VAL A 167 -22.54 -10.02 -1.94
CA VAL A 167 -22.26 -11.11 -2.88
C VAL A 167 -23.25 -11.08 -4.04
N GLY A 168 -22.75 -11.30 -5.25
CA GLY A 168 -23.54 -11.24 -6.49
C GLY A 168 -23.07 -10.13 -7.43
N ALA A 169 -23.38 -10.30 -8.71
CA ALA A 169 -22.90 -9.44 -9.79
C ALA A 169 -23.38 -7.99 -9.70
N ASP A 170 -24.49 -7.73 -9.01
CA ASP A 170 -25.09 -6.42 -8.77
C ASP A 170 -24.74 -5.82 -7.40
N LYS A 171 -23.77 -6.42 -6.68
CA LYS A 171 -23.30 -5.94 -5.37
C LYS A 171 -21.78 -5.77 -5.32
N ALA A 172 -21.03 -6.77 -5.78
CA ALA A 172 -19.58 -6.83 -5.59
C ALA A 172 -18.81 -6.62 -6.90
N TYR A 173 -18.31 -5.40 -7.12
CA TYR A 173 -17.60 -5.04 -8.34
C TYR A 173 -16.09 -5.17 -8.16
N GLY A 174 -15.44 -6.01 -8.99
CA GLY A 174 -13.97 -6.13 -9.01
C GLY A 174 -13.38 -7.15 -8.03
N ARG A 175 -14.17 -8.12 -7.54
CA ARG A 175 -13.68 -9.16 -6.60
C ARG A 175 -12.44 -9.91 -7.09
N ASP A 176 -12.29 -10.11 -8.40
CA ASP A 176 -11.10 -10.79 -8.97
C ASP A 176 -9.78 -10.11 -8.56
N ILE A 177 -9.78 -8.78 -8.44
CA ILE A 177 -8.62 -7.99 -8.01
C ILE A 177 -8.31 -8.28 -6.54
N VAL A 178 -9.34 -8.34 -5.70
CA VAL A 178 -9.21 -8.60 -4.25
C VAL A 178 -8.68 -10.00 -4.00
N GLU A 179 -9.24 -11.01 -4.68
CA GLU A 179 -8.80 -12.41 -4.55
C GLU A 179 -7.35 -12.60 -5.05
N ALA A 180 -7.01 -11.98 -6.19
CA ALA A 180 -5.65 -12.03 -6.72
C ALA A 180 -4.64 -11.32 -5.80
N HIS A 181 -4.99 -10.14 -5.29
CA HIS A 181 -4.18 -9.38 -4.34
C HIS A 181 -3.95 -10.16 -3.04
N TYR A 182 -5.00 -10.76 -2.48
CA TYR A 182 -4.91 -11.55 -1.26
C TYR A 182 -3.91 -12.70 -1.46
N ARG A 183 -4.09 -13.50 -2.52
CA ARG A 183 -3.19 -14.62 -2.84
C ARG A 183 -1.76 -14.15 -3.08
N ALA A 184 -1.58 -13.03 -3.76
CA ALA A 184 -0.25 -12.45 -4.02
C ALA A 184 0.44 -12.00 -2.73
N CYS A 185 -0.27 -11.34 -1.82
CA CYS A 185 0.24 -10.95 -0.50
C CYS A 185 0.65 -12.18 0.34
N LEU A 186 -0.21 -13.21 0.41
CA LEU A 186 0.11 -14.46 1.10
C LEU A 186 1.36 -15.14 0.53
N TYR A 187 1.49 -15.18 -0.81
CA TYR A 187 2.66 -15.75 -1.47
C TYR A 187 3.93 -14.94 -1.16
N ALA A 188 3.84 -13.60 -1.23
CA ALA A 188 4.95 -12.71 -0.99
C ALA A 188 5.49 -12.78 0.45
N GLY A 189 4.66 -13.21 1.40
CA GLY A 189 4.96 -13.18 2.84
C GLY A 189 4.49 -11.89 3.51
N VAL A 190 3.58 -11.13 2.88
CA VAL A 190 2.93 -9.99 3.53
C VAL A 190 1.95 -10.52 4.59
N MET A 191 1.98 -9.95 5.80
CA MET A 191 1.08 -10.23 6.92
C MET A 191 -0.34 -9.69 6.68
N ILE A 192 -0.96 -10.06 5.56
CA ILE A 192 -2.37 -9.79 5.29
C ILE A 192 -3.25 -10.66 6.19
N CYS A 193 -4.20 -10.06 6.90
CA CYS A 193 -5.03 -10.75 7.89
C CYS A 193 -6.53 -10.80 7.55
N GLY A 194 -6.97 -10.07 6.53
CA GLY A 194 -8.34 -10.15 6.05
C GLY A 194 -8.63 -9.20 4.89
N THR A 195 -9.87 -9.28 4.38
CA THR A 195 -10.43 -8.39 3.36
C THR A 195 -11.95 -8.35 3.47
N ASN A 196 -12.57 -7.25 3.05
CA ASN A 196 -14.02 -7.14 2.86
C ASN A 196 -14.38 -6.19 1.71
N ALA A 197 -15.59 -6.34 1.18
CA ALA A 197 -16.20 -5.33 0.33
C ALA A 197 -16.70 -4.19 1.24
N GLU A 198 -16.40 -2.95 0.88
CA GLU A 198 -16.77 -1.78 1.66
C GLU A 198 -18.15 -1.22 1.29
N VAL A 199 -18.59 -0.20 2.02
CA VAL A 199 -19.93 0.40 1.90
C VAL A 199 -20.20 0.99 0.52
N MET A 200 -19.21 1.67 -0.10
CA MET A 200 -19.36 2.21 -1.45
C MET A 200 -19.14 1.10 -2.50
N PRO A 201 -20.00 0.97 -3.53
CA PRO A 201 -19.77 -0.01 -4.59
C PRO A 201 -18.45 0.26 -5.31
N ALA A 202 -17.67 -0.80 -5.55
CA ALA A 202 -16.27 -0.78 -6.02
C ALA A 202 -15.22 -0.30 -4.99
N GLN A 203 -15.63 -0.03 -3.76
CA GLN A 203 -14.73 0.15 -2.61
C GLN A 203 -14.48 -1.19 -1.92
N TRP A 204 -13.25 -1.38 -1.46
CA TRP A 204 -12.80 -2.59 -0.81
C TRP A 204 -11.80 -2.26 0.29
N GLU A 205 -11.58 -3.23 1.17
CA GLU A 205 -10.59 -3.14 2.24
C GLU A 205 -9.70 -4.39 2.26
N PHE A 206 -8.43 -4.20 2.63
CA PHE A 206 -7.57 -5.27 3.10
C PHE A 206 -6.90 -4.86 4.41
N GLN A 207 -6.74 -5.82 5.33
CA GLN A 207 -6.10 -5.59 6.61
C GLN A 207 -4.69 -6.19 6.64
N VAL A 208 -3.72 -5.45 7.17
CA VAL A 208 -2.34 -5.91 7.40
C VAL A 208 -2.03 -5.86 8.88
N GLY A 209 -1.56 -6.97 9.45
CA GLY A 209 -1.12 -7.07 10.83
C GLY A 209 -1.60 -8.33 11.56
N PRO A 210 -1.26 -8.51 12.85
CA PRO A 210 -0.44 -7.60 13.63
C PRO A 210 1.03 -7.62 13.18
N CYS A 211 1.62 -6.43 13.00
CA CYS A 211 3.05 -6.23 12.69
C CYS A 211 3.72 -5.49 13.85
N GLU A 212 4.94 -5.87 14.20
CA GLU A 212 5.70 -5.20 15.27
C GLU A 212 6.54 -4.04 14.72
N GLY A 213 6.41 -2.86 15.33
CA GLY A 213 7.27 -1.71 15.05
C GLY A 213 7.36 -1.33 13.56
N ILE A 214 8.58 -1.38 13.01
CA ILE A 214 8.89 -0.91 11.66
C ILE A 214 8.24 -1.77 10.57
N ASP A 215 7.94 -3.05 10.87
CA ASP A 215 7.38 -4.00 9.92
C ASP A 215 6.00 -3.57 9.42
N MET A 216 5.22 -2.83 10.23
CA MET A 216 3.89 -2.36 9.81
C MET A 216 3.98 -1.50 8.54
N GLY A 217 4.91 -0.54 8.51
CA GLY A 217 5.12 0.31 7.35
C GLY A 217 5.61 -0.48 6.15
N ASP A 218 6.57 -1.38 6.36
CA ASP A 218 7.17 -2.17 5.29
C ASP A 218 6.14 -3.09 4.61
N HIS A 219 5.35 -3.79 5.41
CA HIS A 219 4.30 -4.68 4.93
C HIS A 219 3.18 -3.92 4.21
N LEU A 220 2.70 -2.80 4.76
CA LEU A 220 1.62 -2.03 4.12
C LEU A 220 2.06 -1.41 2.79
N TRP A 221 3.26 -0.83 2.71
CA TRP A 221 3.76 -0.27 1.45
C TRP A 221 3.94 -1.32 0.36
N VAL A 222 4.41 -2.52 0.71
CA VAL A 222 4.52 -3.64 -0.23
C VAL A 222 3.15 -4.19 -0.59
N ALA A 223 2.19 -4.24 0.34
CA ALA A 223 0.80 -4.62 0.04
C ALA A 223 0.15 -3.65 -0.96
N ARG A 224 0.36 -2.34 -0.80
CA ARG A 224 -0.08 -1.30 -1.75
C ARG A 224 0.59 -1.46 -3.11
N PHE A 225 1.90 -1.74 -3.14
CA PHE A 225 2.61 -2.02 -4.38
C PHE A 225 2.00 -3.21 -5.13
N ILE A 226 1.76 -4.31 -4.42
CA ILE A 226 1.15 -5.51 -4.99
C ILE A 226 -0.25 -5.19 -5.53
N LEU A 227 -1.06 -4.40 -4.80
CA LEU A 227 -2.38 -3.99 -5.27
C LEU A 227 -2.31 -3.22 -6.58
N HIS A 228 -1.44 -2.21 -6.67
CA HIS A 228 -1.26 -1.45 -7.91
C HIS A 228 -0.83 -2.33 -9.09
N ARG A 229 0.10 -3.28 -8.86
CA ARG A 229 0.57 -4.22 -9.87
C ARG A 229 -0.51 -5.19 -10.34
N VAL A 230 -1.34 -5.68 -9.42
CA VAL A 230 -2.52 -6.51 -9.74
C VAL A 230 -3.52 -5.69 -10.56
N CYS A 231 -3.89 -4.50 -10.10
CA CYS A 231 -4.79 -3.59 -10.81
C CYS A 231 -4.28 -3.26 -12.23
N GLU A 232 -2.98 -3.07 -12.41
CA GLU A 232 -2.36 -2.84 -13.72
C GLU A 232 -2.59 -4.02 -14.69
N ASP A 233 -2.45 -5.26 -14.22
CA ASP A 233 -2.69 -6.45 -15.04
C ASP A 233 -4.17 -6.55 -15.47
N PHE A 234 -5.11 -6.15 -14.60
CA PHE A 234 -6.55 -6.07 -14.88
C PHE A 234 -6.99 -4.79 -15.63
N GLY A 235 -6.11 -3.80 -15.74
CA GLY A 235 -6.38 -2.54 -16.45
C GLY A 235 -7.25 -1.54 -15.71
N VAL A 236 -7.25 -1.58 -14.38
CA VAL A 236 -7.97 -0.66 -13.50
C VAL A 236 -7.00 0.13 -12.63
N VAL A 237 -7.50 1.13 -11.92
CA VAL A 237 -6.72 1.98 -11.01
C VAL A 237 -7.22 1.75 -9.59
N ALA A 238 -6.32 1.50 -8.64
CA ALA A 238 -6.64 1.60 -7.21
C ALA A 238 -6.37 3.03 -6.74
N SER A 239 -7.36 3.68 -6.14
CA SER A 239 -7.24 5.00 -5.53
C SER A 239 -7.27 4.88 -4.00
N PHE A 240 -6.33 5.53 -3.34
CA PHE A 240 -6.30 5.74 -1.89
C PHE A 240 -6.75 7.16 -1.49
N ASP A 241 -7.38 7.90 -2.42
CA ASP A 241 -7.95 9.20 -2.09
C ASP A 241 -9.03 9.04 -1.00
N PRO A 242 -9.04 9.85 0.07
CA PRO A 242 -9.94 9.65 1.20
C PRO A 242 -11.40 9.99 0.90
N LYS A 243 -11.69 10.65 -0.23
CA LYS A 243 -13.04 10.97 -0.67
C LYS A 243 -13.11 10.98 -2.20
N PRO A 244 -13.09 9.80 -2.85
CA PRO A 244 -12.96 9.69 -4.31
C PRO A 244 -14.20 10.22 -5.03
N ILE A 245 -15.39 10.09 -4.42
CA ILE A 245 -16.65 10.61 -4.94
C ILE A 245 -17.28 11.57 -3.91
N PRO A 246 -17.58 12.82 -4.30
CA PRO A 246 -18.28 13.77 -3.42
C PRO A 246 -19.71 13.33 -3.08
N GLY A 247 -20.27 13.92 -2.02
CA GLY A 247 -21.66 13.71 -1.63
C GLY A 247 -21.85 12.46 -0.76
N ASN A 248 -23.02 11.82 -0.94
CA ASN A 248 -23.53 10.75 -0.06
C ASN A 248 -22.93 9.36 -0.37
N TRP A 249 -21.61 9.32 -0.52
CA TRP A 249 -20.81 8.12 -0.73
C TRP A 249 -19.73 8.04 0.34
N ASN A 250 -19.41 6.86 0.85
CA ASN A 250 -18.40 6.71 1.89
C ASN A 250 -17.02 7.23 1.41
N GLY A 251 -16.23 7.73 2.35
CA GLY A 251 -14.82 8.00 2.10
C GLY A 251 -13.97 6.76 2.30
N ALA A 252 -12.66 6.88 2.06
CA ALA A 252 -11.69 5.81 2.29
C ALA A 252 -10.79 6.12 3.50
N GLY A 253 -10.82 5.23 4.50
CA GLY A 253 -10.00 5.28 5.71
C GLY A 253 -8.68 4.53 5.62
N CYS A 254 -7.88 4.69 6.69
CA CYS A 254 -6.80 3.76 7.00
C CYS A 254 -6.71 3.55 8.51
N HIS A 255 -7.72 2.88 9.09
CA HIS A 255 -7.78 2.70 10.54
C HIS A 255 -6.53 1.98 11.03
N THR A 256 -6.02 2.40 12.18
CA THR A 256 -4.77 1.87 12.76
C THR A 256 -5.06 1.37 14.16
N ASN A 257 -5.13 0.04 14.28
CA ASN A 257 -5.15 -0.68 15.53
C ASN A 257 -3.75 -0.64 16.15
N PHE A 258 -3.66 -0.46 17.47
CA PHE A 258 -2.38 -0.34 18.18
C PHE A 258 -2.45 -1.02 19.56
N SER A 259 -1.37 -1.69 19.94
CA SER A 259 -1.16 -2.17 21.31
C SER A 259 0.31 -2.23 21.69
N THR A 260 0.63 -2.01 22.96
CA THR A 260 1.92 -2.41 23.54
C THR A 260 1.77 -3.75 24.28
N LYS A 261 2.88 -4.36 24.68
CA LYS A 261 2.88 -5.57 25.52
C LYS A 261 1.99 -5.41 26.76
N GLU A 262 2.13 -4.30 27.47
CA GLU A 262 1.36 -4.00 28.68
C GLU A 262 -0.15 -3.88 28.39
N MET A 263 -0.54 -3.29 27.26
CA MET A 263 -1.96 -3.23 26.86
C MET A 263 -2.56 -4.62 26.59
N ARG A 264 -1.74 -5.60 26.20
CA ARG A 264 -2.17 -6.97 25.89
C ARG A 264 -2.20 -7.89 27.11
N GLU A 265 -1.65 -7.46 28.25
CA GLU A 265 -1.61 -8.21 29.50
C GLU A 265 -2.82 -7.89 30.39
N ASP A 266 -2.99 -8.67 31.47
CA ASP A 266 -4.10 -8.48 32.42
C ASP A 266 -4.07 -7.07 33.04
N GLY A 267 -5.20 -6.36 32.95
CA GLY A 267 -5.31 -4.97 33.39
C GLY A 267 -4.91 -3.92 32.34
N GLY A 268 -4.49 -4.35 31.15
CA GLY A 268 -4.02 -3.47 30.06
C GLY A 268 -5.03 -2.43 29.56
N LEU A 269 -6.34 -2.60 29.84
CA LEU A 269 -7.37 -1.60 29.53
C LEU A 269 -7.05 -0.23 30.14
N LYS A 270 -6.50 -0.19 31.35
CA LYS A 270 -6.09 1.06 31.99
C LYS A 270 -5.01 1.78 31.16
N CYS A 271 -4.05 1.03 30.64
CA CYS A 271 -2.97 1.56 29.81
C CYS A 271 -3.52 2.09 28.47
N ILE A 272 -4.55 1.44 27.91
CA ILE A 272 -5.28 1.91 26.72
C ILE A 272 -5.94 3.27 27.00
N GLU A 273 -6.69 3.39 28.09
CA GLU A 273 -7.36 4.65 28.48
C GLU A 273 -6.36 5.79 28.69
N GLU A 274 -5.24 5.52 29.36
CA GLU A 274 -4.16 6.51 29.55
C GLU A 274 -3.53 6.95 28.22
N CYS A 275 -3.43 6.05 27.24
CA CYS A 275 -2.96 6.37 25.89
C CYS A 275 -3.98 7.21 25.11
N ILE A 276 -5.28 6.89 25.19
CA ILE A 276 -6.35 7.69 24.55
C ILE A 276 -6.35 9.12 25.09
N GLU A 277 -6.19 9.31 26.40
CA GLU A 277 -6.10 10.62 27.03
C GLU A 277 -4.90 11.45 26.51
N LYS A 278 -3.76 10.79 26.22
CA LYS A 278 -2.59 11.44 25.60
C LYS A 278 -2.86 11.81 24.14
N LEU A 279 -3.54 10.94 23.38
CA LEU A 279 -3.93 11.21 21.99
C LEU A 279 -4.88 12.40 21.89
N GLY A 280 -5.86 12.50 22.79
CA GLY A 280 -6.81 13.62 22.85
C GLY A 280 -6.12 14.99 22.97
N LYS A 281 -5.03 15.07 23.73
CA LYS A 281 -4.23 16.29 23.91
C LYS A 281 -3.39 16.67 22.68
N ARG A 282 -3.31 15.81 21.67
CA ARG A 282 -2.48 16.00 20.47
C ARG A 282 -3.26 15.90 19.17
N HIS A 283 -4.59 15.92 19.19
CA HIS A 283 -5.44 15.72 18.01
C HIS A 283 -4.97 16.49 16.76
N ASN A 284 -4.77 17.81 16.87
CA ASN A 284 -4.32 18.65 15.75
C ASN A 284 -2.92 18.27 15.21
N TYR A 285 -2.04 17.73 16.05
CA TYR A 285 -0.75 17.21 15.60
C TYR A 285 -0.94 15.94 14.78
N HIS A 286 -1.80 15.02 15.24
CA HIS A 286 -2.09 13.76 14.55
C HIS A 286 -2.77 13.99 13.19
N ILE A 287 -3.76 14.88 13.10
CA ILE A 287 -4.41 15.23 11.82
C ILE A 287 -3.40 15.66 10.77
N ARG A 288 -2.39 16.47 11.14
CA ARG A 288 -1.34 16.91 10.21
C ARG A 288 -0.43 15.79 9.71
N THR A 289 -0.44 14.63 10.35
CA THR A 289 0.40 13.48 10.00
C THR A 289 -0.38 12.33 9.37
N TYR A 290 -1.71 12.43 9.32
CA TYR A 290 -2.59 11.35 8.85
C TYR A 290 -2.96 11.45 7.36
N ASP A 291 -2.48 12.48 6.67
CA ASP A 291 -2.39 12.51 5.21
C ASP A 291 -1.18 13.33 4.75
N PRO A 292 -0.68 13.11 3.52
CA PRO A 292 0.51 13.79 2.98
C PRO A 292 0.35 15.31 2.84
N LYS A 293 -0.89 15.82 2.86
CA LYS A 293 -1.19 17.25 2.72
C LYS A 293 -1.55 17.92 4.04
N GLY A 294 -1.12 17.34 5.16
CA GLY A 294 -1.19 18.00 6.46
C GLY A 294 -2.61 18.15 7.02
N GLY A 295 -3.55 17.28 6.64
CA GLY A 295 -4.94 17.32 7.09
C GLY A 295 -5.92 17.81 5.99
N LEU A 296 -5.41 18.36 4.89
CA LEU A 296 -6.24 18.96 3.84
C LEU A 296 -7.06 17.91 3.08
N ASP A 297 -6.48 16.73 2.84
CA ASP A 297 -7.21 15.65 2.16
C ASP A 297 -8.25 15.03 3.09
N ASN A 298 -7.90 14.76 4.35
CA ASN A 298 -8.85 14.20 5.33
C ASN A 298 -10.03 15.14 5.62
N ALA A 299 -9.89 16.45 5.46
CA ALA A 299 -11.00 17.40 5.65
C ALA A 299 -12.20 17.12 4.73
N ARG A 300 -11.99 16.44 3.59
CA ARG A 300 -13.08 16.01 2.68
C ARG A 300 -13.82 14.77 3.18
N ARG A 301 -13.21 13.99 4.08
CA ARG A 301 -13.72 12.73 4.62
C ARG A 301 -14.33 12.91 6.00
N LEU A 302 -13.52 13.40 6.96
CA LEU A 302 -13.86 13.54 8.38
C LEU A 302 -14.89 14.67 8.59
N THR A 303 -16.18 14.33 8.49
CA THR A 303 -17.28 15.31 8.41
C THR A 303 -18.36 15.15 9.49
N GLY A 304 -18.25 14.15 10.37
CA GLY A 304 -19.32 13.70 11.26
C GLY A 304 -20.35 12.79 10.59
N HIS A 305 -20.18 12.47 9.31
CA HIS A 305 -21.07 11.65 8.49
C HIS A 305 -20.31 10.48 7.88
N HIS A 306 -21.04 9.45 7.43
CA HIS A 306 -20.43 8.25 6.81
C HIS A 306 -19.39 7.59 7.72
N GLU A 307 -19.72 7.46 9.00
CA GLU A 307 -18.89 6.79 10.02
C GLU A 307 -17.55 7.51 10.32
N THR A 308 -17.46 8.82 10.02
CA THR A 308 -16.24 9.62 10.20
C THR A 308 -16.52 11.03 10.69
#